data_AF-A0A3M1SL12-F1
#
_entry.id   AF-A0A3M1SL12-F1
#
_cell.length_a   1.000
_cell.length_b   1.000
_cell.length_c   1.000
_cell.angle_alpha   90.00
_cell.angle_beta   90.00
_cell.angle_gamma   90.00
#
_symmetry.space_group_name_H-M   'P 1'
#
loop_
_entity.id
_entity.type
_entity.pdbx_description
1 polymer ?
#
loop_
_entity_poly.entity_id
_entity_poly.type
_entity_poly.pdbx_seq_one_letter_code
_entity_poly.pdbx_strand_id
1 'polypeptide(L)' 'HVEALSSALADFGAKVRKNIDETAELGDADTADIFTEISRSIDKLLWLVEAHNQA' A
#
# COMPACT_ATOMS: atom_id res chain seq x y z
N HIS A 1 5.07 18.32 -6.38
CA HIS A 1 3.94 17.86 -5.53
C HIS A 1 3.51 16.43 -5.84
N VAL A 2 3.32 16.07 -7.11
CA VAL A 2 2.95 14.70 -7.53
C VAL A 2 4.00 13.66 -7.12
N GLU A 3 5.28 13.93 -7.38
CA GLU A 3 6.38 13.04 -6.98
C GLU A 3 6.42 12.76 -5.47
N ALA A 4 6.31 13.80 -4.64
CA ALA A 4 6.27 13.64 -3.19
C ALA A 4 5.06 12.80 -2.72
N LEU A 5 3.92 12.94 -3.41
CA LEU A 5 2.73 12.13 -3.13
C LEU A 5 2.92 10.67 -3.56
N SER A 6 3.50 10.42 -4.73
CA SER A 6 3.87 9.06 -5.18
C SER A 6 4.80 8.39 -4.19
N SER A 7 5.87 9.06 -3.76
CA SER A 7 6.81 8.52 -2.77
C SER A 7 6.12 8.19 -1.45
N ALA A 8 5.24 9.07 -0.96
CA ALA A 8 4.50 8.82 0.28
C ALA A 8 3.53 7.61 0.16
N LEU A 9 2.86 7.45 -0.99
CA LEU A 9 1.98 6.31 -1.24
C LEU A 9 2.77 5.00 -1.36
N ALA A 10 3.93 5.02 -2.04
CA ALA A 10 4.81 3.87 -2.15
C ALA A 10 5.36 3.43 -0.79
N ASP A 11 5.85 4.38 0.02
CA ASP A 11 6.36 4.12 1.37
C ASP A 11 5.27 3.55 2.29
N PHE A 12 4.04 4.08 2.21
CA PHE A 12 2.92 3.55 2.97
C PHE A 12 2.55 2.14 2.50
N GLY A 13 2.47 1.90 1.18
CA GLY A 13 2.20 0.60 0.60
C GLY A 13 3.23 -0.47 0.99
N ALA A 14 4.51 -0.10 1.13
CA ALA A 14 5.56 -1.00 1.60
C ALA A 14 5.36 -1.39 3.08
N LYS A 15 4.99 -0.43 3.93
CA LYS A 15 4.69 -0.69 5.36
C LYS A 15 3.46 -1.58 5.53
N VAL A 16 2.40 -1.35 4.75
CA VAL A 16 1.20 -2.19 4.79
C VAL A 16 1.52 -3.64 4.41
N ARG A 17 2.33 -3.86 3.36
CA ARG A 17 2.77 -5.22 2.98
C ARG A 17 3.56 -5.91 4.09
N LYS A 18 4.48 -5.20 4.74
CA LYS A 18 5.21 -5.72 5.90
C LYS A 18 4.26 -6.14 7.03
N ASN A 19 3.22 -5.36 7.29
CA ASN A 19 2.24 -5.69 8.32
C ASN A 19 1.37 -6.91 7.94
N ILE A 20 1.12 -7.17 6.65
CA ILE A 20 0.47 -8.42 6.20
C ILE A 20 1.34 -9.61 6.61
N ASP A 21 2.64 -9.56 6.33
CA ASP A 21 3.57 -10.63 6.71
C ASP A 21 3.64 -10.81 8.23
N GLU A 22 3.76 -9.72 9.00
CA GLU A 22 3.80 -9.75 10.47
C GLU A 22 2.51 -10.34 11.07
N THR A 23 1.34 -9.96 10.57
CA THR A 23 0.05 -10.49 11.06
C THR A 23 -0.16 -11.94 10.66
N ALA A 24 0.30 -12.34 9.47
CA ALA A 24 0.30 -13.74 9.06
C ALA A 24 1.21 -14.61 9.94
N GLU A 25 2.41 -14.13 10.29
CA GLU A 25 3.34 -14.81 11.21
C GLU A 25 2.75 -14.98 12.62
N LEU A 26 1.95 -14.00 13.07
CA LEU A 26 1.25 -14.05 14.36
C LEU A 26 -0.02 -14.92 14.33
N GLY A 27 -0.44 -15.40 13.16
CA GLY A 27 -1.68 -16.17 12.99
C GLY A 27 -2.95 -15.33 13.08
N ASP A 28 -2.86 -14.01 12.94
CA ASP A 28 -3.99 -13.08 12.95
C ASP A 28 -4.53 -12.86 11.52
N ALA A 29 -5.34 -13.82 11.07
CA ALA A 29 -5.86 -13.85 9.71
C ALA A 29 -6.79 -12.67 9.39
N ASP A 30 -7.58 -12.19 10.36
CA ASP A 30 -8.53 -11.11 10.14
C ASP A 30 -7.81 -9.77 9.95
N THR A 31 -6.78 -9.50 10.74
CA THR A 31 -5.98 -8.28 10.56
C THR A 31 -5.16 -8.33 9.25
N ALA A 32 -4.65 -9.50 8.88
CA ALA A 32 -3.95 -9.70 7.61
C ALA A 32 -4.86 -9.43 6.39
N ASP A 33 -6.12 -9.87 6.44
CA ASP A 33 -7.10 -9.60 5.38
C ASP A 33 -7.39 -8.09 5.24
N ILE A 34 -7.58 -7.39 6.36
CA ILE A 34 -7.77 -5.93 6.38
C ILE A 34 -6.56 -5.21 5.74
N PHE A 35 -5.33 -5.59 6.10
CA PHE A 35 -4.14 -5.00 5.48
C PHE A 35 -4.03 -5.33 3.99
N THR A 36 -4.47 -6.52 3.59
CA THR A 36 -4.51 -6.91 2.18
C THR A 36 -5.47 -6.01 1.38
N GLU A 37 -6.66 -5.72 1.92
CA GLU A 37 -7.61 -4.78 1.30
C GLU A 37 -7.03 -3.36 1.15
N ILE A 38 -6.38 -2.88 2.21
CA ILE A 38 -5.74 -1.56 2.23
C ILE A 38 -4.61 -1.51 1.18
N SER A 39 -3.78 -2.55 1.08
CA SER A 39 -2.67 -2.59 0.13
C SER A 39 -3.14 -2.43 -1.32
N ARG A 40 -4.22 -3.12 -1.72
CA ARG A 40 -4.82 -3.02 -3.06
C ARG A 40 -5.32 -1.60 -3.35
N SER A 41 -5.90 -0.94 -2.35
CA SER A 41 -6.41 0.43 -2.48
C SER A 41 -5.28 1.43 -2.68
N ILE A 42 -4.17 1.28 -1.94
CA ILE A 42 -2.99 2.14 -2.04
C ILE A 42 -2.28 1.95 -3.38
N ASP A 43 -2.14 0.71 -3.86
CA ASP A 43 -1.53 0.44 -5.16
C ASP A 43 -2.31 1.09 -6.30
N LYS A 44 -3.65 1.06 -6.23
CA LYS A 44 -4.51 1.76 -7.20
C LYS A 44 -4.30 3.27 -7.15
N LEU A 45 -4.20 3.86 -5.95
CA LEU A 45 -3.95 5.29 -5.80
C LEU A 45 -2.56 5.67 -6.33
N LEU A 46 -1.54 4.87 -6.02
CA LEU A 46 -0.18 5.09 -6.53
C LEU A 46 -0.17 5.06 -8.05
N TRP A 47 -0.78 4.03 -8.67
CA TRP A 47 -0.91 3.95 -10.12
C TRP A 47 -1.58 5.17 -10.73
N LEU A 48 -2.70 5.64 -10.15
CA LEU A 48 -3.38 6.84 -10.64
C LEU A 48 -2.46 8.07 -10.57
N VAL A 49 -1.75 8.28 -9.45
CA VAL A 49 -0.88 9.44 -9.27
C VAL A 49 0.32 9.39 -10.23
N GLU A 50 0.95 8.22 -10.37
CA GLU A 50 2.08 8.03 -11.27
C GLU A 50 1.69 8.17 -12.74
N ALA A 51 0.54 7.64 -13.14
CA ALA A 51 0.04 7.76 -14.51
C ALA A 51 -0.19 9.21 -14.92
N HIS A 52 -0.67 10.06 -14.02
CA HIS A 52 -0.84 11.49 -14.29
C HIS A 52 0.48 12.26 -14.31
N ASN A 53 1.57 11.72 -13.76
CA ASN A 53 2.90 12.31 -13.86
C ASN A 53 3.62 11.97 -15.17
N GLN A 54 3.15 10.93 -15.88
CA GLN A 54 3.71 10.46 -17.15
C GLN A 54 2.95 11.00 -18.38
N ALA A 55 1.88 11.78 -18.16
CA ALA A 55 1.02 12.36 -19.18
C ALA A 55 1.50 13.73 -19.68
#